data_AF-A0A8T1VY98-F1
#
_entry.id   AF-A0A8T1VY98-F1
#
_cell.length_a   1.000
_cell.length_b   1.000
_cell.length_c   1.000
_cell.angle_alpha   90.00
_cell.angle_beta   90.00
_cell.angle_gamma   90.00
#
_symmetry.space_group_name_H-M   'P 1'
#
loop_
_entity.id
_entity.type
_entity.pdbx_description
1 polymer ?
#
loop_
_entity_poly.entity_id
_entity_poly.type
_entity_poly.pdbx_seq_one_letter_code
_entity_poly.pdbx_strand_id
1 'polypeptide(L)'
;MAFGMNTGFALNPARDFGPRLFTWSVGWGSQVFTLRDAYFWVPLVAPVLGGVIGAGAYVGLVEHHHPRECMQQQQGDLFPDVTERVDLFSPSSYKAVDQ
;
A
#
# COMPACT_ATOMS: atom_id res chain seq x y z
N MET A 1 4.85 25.26 -2.76
CA MET A 1 3.63 24.52 -2.35
C MET A 1 2.67 24.51 -3.53
N ALA A 2 2.31 23.36 -4.11
CA ALA A 2 1.43 23.31 -5.28
C ALA A 2 -0.06 23.18 -4.90
N PHE A 3 -0.42 22.22 -4.03
CA PHE A 3 -1.84 21.89 -3.76
C PHE A 3 -2.25 21.90 -2.27
N GLY A 4 -1.36 22.30 -1.36
CA GLY A 4 -1.61 22.24 0.08
C GLY A 4 -2.57 23.30 0.62
N MET A 5 -2.79 24.41 -0.08
CA MET A 5 -3.56 25.55 0.46
C MET A 5 -5.07 25.30 0.52
N ASN A 6 -5.62 24.43 -0.35
CA ASN A 6 -7.06 24.17 -0.37
C ASN A 6 -7.50 23.24 0.77
N THR A 7 -6.70 22.19 1.05
CA THR A 7 -7.12 21.07 1.92
C THR A 7 -6.05 20.58 2.90
N GLY A 8 -4.88 21.20 2.93
CA GLY A 8 -3.80 20.82 3.88
C GLY A 8 -3.17 19.45 3.62
N PHE A 9 -3.18 18.98 2.37
CA PHE A 9 -2.72 17.64 1.98
C PHE A 9 -3.44 16.50 2.71
N ALA A 10 -4.76 16.49 2.62
CA ALA A 10 -5.62 15.46 3.18
C ALA A 10 -5.60 14.15 2.35
N LEU A 11 -4.40 13.61 2.11
CA LEU A 11 -4.14 12.45 1.26
C LEU A 11 -4.10 11.11 2.02
N ASN A 12 -4.17 11.16 3.35
CA ASN A 12 -4.10 9.96 4.18
C ASN A 12 -5.30 9.94 5.14
N PRO A 13 -6.20 8.95 5.01
CA PRO A 13 -7.36 8.79 5.88
C PRO A 13 -7.01 8.77 7.37
N ALA A 14 -5.97 8.03 7.77
CA ALA A 14 -5.55 7.92 9.17
C ALA A 14 -4.97 9.24 9.71
N ARG A 15 -4.25 9.99 8.87
CA ARG A 15 -3.70 11.31 9.22
C ARG A 15 -4.79 12.32 9.57
N ASP A 16 -5.95 12.22 8.92
CA ASP A 16 -7.06 13.16 9.14
C ASP A 16 -8.02 12.65 10.23
N PHE A 17 -8.41 11.38 10.21
CA PHE A 17 -9.41 10.85 11.13
C PHE A 17 -8.91 10.72 12.58
N GLY A 18 -7.66 10.29 12.79
CA GLY A 18 -7.10 10.10 14.13
C GLY A 18 -7.10 11.39 14.97
N PRO A 19 -6.51 12.49 14.47
CA PRO A 19 -6.55 13.79 15.17
C PRO A 19 -7.96 14.35 15.38
N ARG A 20 -8.92 14.06 14.47
CA ARG A 20 -10.34 14.45 14.66
C ARG A 20 -10.99 13.70 15.81
N LEU A 21 -10.79 12.38 15.90
CA LEU A 21 -11.28 11.59 17.03
C LEU A 21 -10.66 12.07 18.35
N PHE A 22 -9.36 12.35 18.35
CA PHE A 22 -8.67 12.87 19.52
C PHE A 22 -9.30 14.20 19.98
N THR A 23 -9.42 15.17 19.07
CA THR A 23 -9.99 16.49 19.39
C THR A 23 -11.46 16.40 19.83
N TRP A 24 -12.25 15.52 19.22
CA TRP A 24 -13.60 15.20 19.69
C TRP A 24 -13.58 14.70 21.14
N SER A 25 -12.68 13.76 21.47
CA SER A 25 -12.57 13.15 22.80
C SER A 25 -12.11 14.13 23.89
N VAL A 26 -11.27 15.11 23.54
CA VAL A 26 -10.77 16.13 24.49
C VAL A 26 -11.68 17.37 24.57
N GLY A 27 -12.91 17.27 24.06
CA GLY A 27 -13.95 18.27 24.33
C GLY A 27 -14.15 19.35 23.26
N TRP A 28 -13.53 19.25 22.08
CA TRP A 28 -13.86 20.16 20.97
C TRP A 28 -15.28 19.95 20.40
N GLY A 29 -15.97 18.87 20.80
CA GLY A 29 -17.35 18.60 20.43
C GLY A 29 -17.50 18.08 18.99
N SER A 30 -18.75 17.84 18.58
CA SER A 30 -19.09 17.24 17.27
C SER A 30 -18.76 18.12 16.06
N GLN A 31 -18.36 19.38 16.29
CA GLN A 31 -17.99 20.33 15.24
C GLN A 31 -16.87 19.79 14.33
N VAL A 32 -15.97 18.96 14.86
CA VAL A 32 -14.87 18.35 14.08
C VAL A 32 -15.37 17.46 12.92
N PHE A 33 -16.62 16.99 12.99
CA PHE A 33 -17.28 16.18 11.96
C PHE A 33 -18.36 16.94 11.18
N THR A 34 -18.86 18.08 11.66
CA THR A 34 -19.94 18.82 10.98
C THR A 34 -19.45 20.05 10.21
N LEU A 35 -18.23 20.52 10.50
CA LEU A 35 -17.63 21.67 9.81
C LEU A 35 -17.56 21.48 8.29
N ARG A 36 -17.89 22.54 7.55
CA ARG A 36 -17.83 22.63 6.07
C ARG A 36 -18.57 21.49 5.38
N ASP A 37 -19.87 21.38 5.66
CA ASP A 37 -20.74 20.33 5.11
C ASP A 37 -20.19 18.92 5.35
N ALA A 38 -19.77 18.69 6.59
CA ALA A 38 -19.19 17.44 7.04
C ALA A 38 -17.92 17.01 6.28
N TYR A 39 -17.00 17.93 6.02
CA TYR A 39 -15.78 17.69 5.22
C TYR A 39 -14.93 16.48 5.66
N PHE A 40 -15.05 15.97 6.90
CA PHE A 40 -14.29 14.82 7.40
C PHE A 40 -14.36 13.56 6.52
N TRP A 41 -15.45 13.37 5.76
CA TRP A 41 -15.59 12.19 4.89
C TRP A 41 -14.72 12.30 3.62
N VAL A 42 -14.39 13.52 3.18
CA VAL A 42 -13.62 13.74 1.95
C VAL A 42 -12.19 13.17 2.09
N PRO A 43 -11.40 13.50 3.12
CA PRO A 43 -10.11 12.86 3.39
C PRO A 43 -10.16 11.36 3.65
N LEU A 44 -11.33 10.82 3.98
CA LEU A 44 -11.52 9.40 4.23
C LEU A 44 -11.70 8.62 2.92
N VAL A 45 -12.53 9.13 2.01
CA VAL A 45 -12.94 8.43 0.78
C VAL A 45 -12.09 8.83 -0.43
N ALA A 46 -11.82 10.14 -0.60
CA ALA A 46 -11.15 10.64 -1.79
C ALA A 46 -9.73 10.07 -1.98
N PRO A 47 -8.89 9.87 -0.94
CA PRO A 47 -7.58 9.27 -1.13
C PRO A 47 -7.63 7.79 -1.51
N VAL A 48 -8.62 7.03 -1.04
CA VAL A 48 -8.79 5.63 -1.41
C VAL A 48 -9.14 5.53 -2.89
N LEU A 49 -10.12 6.31 -3.34
CA LEU A 49 -10.50 6.36 -4.75
C LEU A 49 -9.36 6.88 -5.63
N GLY A 50 -8.70 7.97 -5.21
CA GLY A 50 -7.56 8.55 -5.90
C GLY A 50 -6.37 7.59 -5.98
N GLY A 51 -6.13 6.79 -4.94
CA GLY A 51 -5.08 5.76 -4.92
C GLY A 51 -5.35 4.66 -5.94
N VAL A 52 -6.58 4.15 -6.01
CA VAL A 52 -6.98 3.14 -7.00
C VAL A 52 -6.86 3.69 -8.42
N ILE A 53 -7.38 4.89 -8.67
CA ILE A 53 -7.32 5.53 -9.99
C ILE A 53 -5.86 5.81 -10.38
N GLY A 54 -5.06 6.34 -9.46
CA GLY A 54 -3.65 6.65 -9.69
C GLY A 54 -2.82 5.40 -9.97
N ALA A 55 -3.05 4.31 -9.23
CA ALA A 55 -2.43 3.02 -9.49
C ALA A 55 -2.83 2.47 -10.87
N GLY A 56 -4.12 2.52 -11.20
CA GLY A 56 -4.61 2.12 -12.53
C GLY A 56 -4.00 2.94 -13.66
N ALA A 57 -3.85 4.25 -13.47
CA ALA A 57 -3.17 5.13 -14.42
C ALA A 57 -1.67 4.80 -14.56
N TYR A 58 -1.00 4.44 -13.47
CA TYR A 58 0.40 3.99 -13.52
C TYR A 58 0.56 2.69 -14.32
N VAL A 59 -0.26 1.67 -14.03
CA VAL A 59 -0.24 0.41 -14.79
C VAL A 59 -0.54 0.70 -16.27
N GLY A 60 -1.60 1.47 -16.52
CA GLY A 60 -2.08 1.87 -17.84
C GLY A 60 -1.04 2.58 -18.70
N LEU A 61 -0.42 3.63 -18.15
CA LEU A 61 0.39 4.58 -18.90
C LEU A 61 1.88 4.29 -18.81
N VAL A 62 2.35 3.70 -17.71
CA VAL A 62 3.77 3.50 -17.43
C VAL A 62 4.13 2.04 -17.57
N GLU A 63 3.51 1.16 -16.77
CA GLU A 63 3.88 -0.27 -16.72
C GLU A 63 3.73 -0.96 -18.08
N HIS A 64 2.66 -0.70 -18.83
CA HIS A 64 2.47 -1.29 -20.16
C HIS A 64 3.55 -0.91 -21.18
N HIS A 65 4.29 0.18 -20.95
CA HIS A 65 5.36 0.63 -21.85
C HIS A 65 6.75 0.17 -21.39
N HIS A 66 6.85 -0.59 -20.29
CA HIS A 66 8.11 -1.16 -19.82
C HIS A 66 8.28 -2.63 -20.23
N PRO A 67 9.46 -3.04 -20.73
CA PRO A 67 9.75 -4.45 -21.00
C PRO A 67 9.78 -5.24 -19.69
N ARG A 68 9.06 -6.37 -19.64
CA ARG A 68 8.84 -7.16 -18.41
C ARG A 68 10.01 -8.09 -18.01
N GLU A 69 11.17 -7.97 -18.65
CA GLU A 69 12.17 -9.06 -18.65
C GLU A 69 13.17 -9.07 -17.47
N CYS A 70 13.21 -8.07 -16.59
CA CYS A 70 14.17 -8.09 -15.47
C CYS A 70 13.63 -8.80 -14.21
N MET A 71 12.32 -8.69 -13.95
CA MET A 71 11.75 -9.03 -12.64
C MET A 71 11.36 -10.52 -12.51
N GLN A 72 11.01 -11.17 -13.63
CA GLN A 72 10.68 -12.60 -13.66
C GLN A 72 11.93 -13.49 -13.50
N GLN A 73 13.09 -13.07 -14.00
CA GLN A 73 14.36 -13.79 -13.80
C GLN A 73 14.85 -13.67 -12.34
N GLN A 74 14.84 -12.46 -11.75
CA GLN A 74 15.34 -12.30 -10.38
C GLN A 74 14.47 -13.00 -9.31
N GLN A 75 13.16 -13.16 -9.51
CA GLN A 75 12.30 -13.83 -8.52
C GLN A 75 12.44 -15.36 -8.57
N GLY A 76 12.70 -15.93 -9.74
CA GLY A 76 13.08 -17.35 -9.89
C GLY A 76 14.49 -17.64 -9.37
N ASP A 77 15.42 -16.68 -9.48
CA ASP A 77 16.81 -16.84 -9.03
C ASP A 77 16.98 -16.58 -7.50
N LEU A 78 16.15 -15.73 -6.88
CA LEU A 78 16.26 -15.35 -5.47
C LEU A 78 15.48 -16.30 -4.52
N PHE A 79 14.43 -16.95 -5.03
CA PHE A 79 13.65 -17.96 -4.31
C PHE A 79 13.44 -19.16 -5.24
N PRO A 80 14.35 -20.16 -5.23
CA PRO A 80 14.09 -21.40 -5.95
C PRO A 80 12.77 -22.00 -5.46
N ASP A 81 12.03 -22.57 -6.40
CA ASP A 81 10.72 -23.18 -6.20
C ASP A 81 10.72 -24.04 -4.93
N VAL A 82 9.68 -23.88 -4.10
CA VAL A 82 9.58 -24.54 -2.78
C VAL A 82 9.77 -26.06 -2.90
N THR A 83 9.46 -26.62 -4.07
CA THR A 83 9.69 -28.03 -4.44
C THR A 83 11.17 -28.44 -4.33
N GLU A 84 12.12 -27.63 -4.82
CA GLU A 84 13.56 -27.96 -4.69
C GLU A 84 14.04 -27.92 -3.24
N ARG A 85 13.47 -27.03 -2.42
CA ARG A 85 13.80 -26.97 -0.98
C ARG A 85 13.23 -28.15 -0.22
N VAL A 86 12.06 -28.66 -0.59
CA VAL A 86 11.47 -29.86 0.03
C VAL A 86 12.31 -31.11 -0.29
N ASP A 87 12.87 -31.19 -1.49
CA ASP A 87 13.76 -32.29 -1.88
C ASP A 87 15.10 -32.24 -1.13
N LEU A 88 15.62 -31.05 -0.82
CA LEU A 88 16.83 -30.86 -0.02
C LEU A 88 16.63 -31.20 1.47
N PHE A 89 15.39 -31.08 1.98
CA PHE A 89 15.00 -31.51 3.33
C PHE A 89 14.45 -32.95 3.36
N SER A 90 14.48 -33.67 2.24
CA SER A 90 14.08 -35.07 2.18
C SER A 90 15.09 -35.98 2.89
N PRO A 91 14.64 -36.92 3.72
CA PRO A 91 15.51 -37.88 4.38
C PRO A 91 16.32 -38.78 3.42
N SER A 92 16.09 -38.75 2.11
CA SER A 92 16.95 -39.49 1.18
C SER A 92 18.32 -38.83 0.96
N SER A 93 18.47 -37.52 1.21
CA SER A 93 19.66 -36.76 0.79
C SER A 93 20.84 -36.84 1.76
N TYR A 94 20.63 -37.20 3.03
CA TYR A 94 21.72 -37.30 4.01
C TYR A 94 22.66 -38.49 3.80
N LYS A 95 22.28 -39.47 2.97
CA LYS A 95 23.14 -40.64 2.69
C LYS A 95 24.16 -40.41 1.58
N ALA A 96 24.10 -39.27 0.88
CA ALA A 96 24.98 -38.97 -0.25
C ALA A 96 26.20 -38.09 0.12
N VAL A 97 26.26 -37.55 1.34
CA VAL A 97 27.34 -36.66 1.79
C VAL A 97 28.46 -37.41 2.53
N ASP A 98 28.21 -38.66 2.94
CA ASP A 98 29.16 -39.50 3.70
C ASP A 98 29.82 -40.62 2.85
N GLN A 99 29.87 -40.50 1.52
CA GLN A 99 30.61 -41.42 0.64
C GLN A 99 31.79 -40.74 -0.06
#